data_AF-A0A2K3J8R1-F1
#
_entry.id   AF-A0A2K3J8R1-F1
#
_cell.length_a   1.000
_cell.length_b   1.000
_cell.length_c   1.000
_cell.angle_alpha   90.00
_cell.angle_beta   90.00
_cell.angle_gamma   90.00
#
_symmetry.space_group_name_H-M   'P 1'
#
loop_
_entity.id
_entity.type
_entity.pdbx_description
1 polymer ?
#
loop_
_entity_poly.entity_id
_entity_poly.type
_entity_poly.pdbx_seq_one_letter_code
_entity_poly.pdbx_strand_id
1 'polypeptide(L)'
;CVSVAEVQTLVKKIITYETTTYGQEWFNKIVAISGDGFLDQEDLNIQWDTNELPTGTYTIYAQSHNPSAEYGPVETINVTVDKTKETNLTFNHDDHLRISQYPGLPMAEIVTVSEGNILGNTDFTYTPNENEAYCNEFYFWANMSYVSGVLTIRGKSYDPKPYGNLSSIHVWIKNSADEIVFEDWRNDTEMYYEGEYTTGEKVLLGRGGAMYYMPEEFEREIIWASNGKLTGEQAVIDAWSEGAGFVFISGHGSPNVWADHYPGVAGNRQYSSVTGLRVTTLKPWPPYFSKPIFPMDTIKNGEKLPITVIGGCHNSQFNVSMIYGLLDGMIYLLPNFPKLSMWCYGTPVPETFSWRLVRNPRGGSIATIGNTGLGYGMPGIDLTTGGGDGWVTIEFFKQYGAEEQHILGQAHKQTLITYANTFDMTDLAAGHPKTIQQWALLGDPSLMIGGYQ
;
A
#
# COMPACT_ATOMS: atom_id res chain seq x y z
N CYS A 1 8.39 10.94 -26.22
CA CYS A 1 7.52 10.69 -27.39
C CYS A 1 8.20 9.75 -28.37
N VAL A 2 7.45 8.80 -28.93
CA VAL A 2 7.95 7.86 -29.95
C VAL A 2 7.43 8.18 -31.35
N SER A 3 6.55 9.18 -31.50
CA SER A 3 6.01 9.62 -32.79
C SER A 3 5.74 11.13 -32.86
N VAL A 4 5.65 11.67 -34.07
CA VAL A 4 5.26 13.08 -34.32
C VAL A 4 3.84 13.36 -33.81
N ALA A 5 2.90 12.44 -33.98
CA ALA A 5 1.52 12.59 -33.53
C ALA A 5 1.42 12.73 -32.00
N GLU A 6 2.27 12.02 -31.27
CA GLU A 6 2.38 12.11 -29.81
C GLU A 6 2.98 13.45 -29.38
N VAL A 7 4.03 13.94 -30.07
CA VAL A 7 4.56 15.29 -29.84
C VAL A 7 3.47 16.35 -30.06
N GLN A 8 2.73 16.26 -31.16
CA GLN A 8 1.60 17.17 -31.45
C GLN A 8 0.53 17.11 -30.36
N THR A 9 0.23 15.91 -29.85
CA THR A 9 -0.72 15.70 -28.76
C THR A 9 -0.25 16.41 -27.48
N LEU A 10 1.01 16.22 -27.08
CA LEU A 10 1.54 16.85 -25.86
C LEU A 10 1.62 18.36 -25.97
N VAL A 11 2.16 18.88 -27.09
CA VAL A 11 2.26 20.32 -27.32
C VAL A 11 0.86 20.96 -27.29
N LYS A 12 -0.14 20.31 -27.90
CA LYS A 12 -1.53 20.78 -27.82
C LYS A 12 -2.03 20.79 -26.38
N LYS A 13 -1.82 19.71 -25.62
CA LYS A 13 -2.25 19.63 -24.20
C LYS A 13 -1.62 20.73 -23.36
N ILE A 14 -0.31 21.00 -23.52
CA ILE A 14 0.41 22.05 -22.81
C ILE A 14 -0.17 23.43 -23.14
N ILE A 15 -0.26 23.76 -24.43
CA ILE A 15 -0.81 25.06 -24.87
C ILE A 15 -2.24 25.25 -24.35
N THR A 16 -3.09 24.24 -24.47
CA THR A 16 -4.46 24.32 -23.96
C THR A 16 -4.46 24.52 -22.44
N TYR A 17 -3.76 23.67 -21.69
CA TYR A 17 -3.70 23.77 -20.22
C TYR A 17 -3.25 25.16 -19.77
N GLU A 18 -2.15 25.67 -20.33
CA GLU A 18 -1.57 26.95 -19.92
C GLU A 18 -2.44 28.17 -20.29
N THR A 19 -3.29 28.05 -21.31
CA THR A 19 -4.13 29.17 -21.79
C THR A 19 -5.58 29.11 -21.31
N THR A 20 -6.04 27.98 -20.77
CA THR A 20 -7.46 27.81 -20.39
C THR A 20 -7.69 27.38 -18.93
N THR A 21 -6.66 26.95 -18.20
CA THR A 21 -6.83 26.42 -16.82
C THR A 21 -6.98 27.52 -15.77
N TYR A 22 -6.42 28.71 -15.99
CA TYR A 22 -6.44 29.77 -14.98
C TYR A 22 -7.89 30.11 -14.56
N GLY A 23 -8.14 30.07 -13.25
CA GLY A 23 -9.44 30.34 -12.65
C GLY A 23 -10.51 29.26 -12.85
N GLN A 24 -10.16 28.10 -13.40
CA GLN A 24 -11.12 27.00 -13.57
C GLN A 24 -11.34 26.24 -12.25
N GLU A 25 -12.61 26.05 -11.86
CA GLU A 25 -12.98 25.39 -10.60
C GLU A 25 -12.41 23.96 -10.48
N TRP A 26 -12.33 23.21 -11.58
CA TRP A 26 -11.80 21.84 -11.56
C TRP A 26 -10.34 21.76 -11.13
N PHE A 27 -9.57 22.85 -11.26
CA PHE A 27 -8.18 22.87 -10.84
C PHE A 27 -8.06 22.85 -9.31
N ASN A 28 -8.99 23.49 -8.58
CA ASN A 28 -9.01 23.51 -7.12
C ASN A 28 -9.61 22.23 -6.53
N LYS A 29 -9.24 21.09 -7.09
CA LYS A 29 -9.59 19.74 -6.62
C LYS A 29 -8.33 18.89 -6.59
N ILE A 30 -8.13 18.17 -5.50
CA ILE A 30 -7.09 17.15 -5.35
C ILE A 30 -7.74 15.81 -5.00
N VAL A 31 -7.33 14.76 -5.73
CA VAL A 31 -7.77 13.38 -5.49
C VAL A 31 -6.63 12.61 -4.85
N ALA A 32 -6.86 12.02 -3.67
CA ALA A 32 -5.93 11.09 -3.02
C ALA A 32 -6.44 9.65 -3.12
N ILE A 33 -5.58 8.72 -3.52
CA ILE A 33 -5.90 7.30 -3.67
C ILE A 33 -4.84 6.44 -3.00
N SER A 34 -5.23 5.62 -2.03
CA SER A 34 -4.31 4.82 -1.22
C SER A 34 -5.02 3.72 -0.42
N GLY A 35 -4.22 2.89 0.24
CA GLY A 35 -4.63 1.96 1.28
C GLY A 35 -3.46 1.61 2.21
N ASP A 36 -3.41 0.34 2.56
CA ASP A 36 -2.46 -0.25 3.51
C ASP A 36 -1.21 -0.78 2.79
N GLY A 37 -0.13 0.01 2.86
CA GLY A 37 1.08 -0.25 2.09
C GLY A 37 1.84 -1.44 2.64
N PHE A 38 1.97 -1.54 3.96
CA PHE A 38 2.74 -2.60 4.63
C PHE A 38 1.95 -3.17 5.81
N LEU A 39 2.17 -4.47 6.09
CA LEU A 39 1.64 -5.06 7.32
C LEU A 39 2.66 -4.86 8.44
N ASP A 40 2.54 -3.73 9.15
CA ASP A 40 3.45 -3.27 10.21
C ASP A 40 3.00 -3.69 11.63
N GLN A 41 2.31 -4.83 11.72
CA GLN A 41 1.78 -5.38 12.97
C GLN A 41 2.87 -5.63 14.03
N GLU A 42 2.66 -5.12 15.24
CA GLU A 42 3.50 -5.43 16.40
C GLU A 42 3.40 -6.90 16.84
N ASP A 43 4.52 -7.47 17.28
CA ASP A 43 4.53 -8.83 17.85
C ASP A 43 3.76 -8.88 19.18
N LEU A 44 2.61 -9.57 19.17
CA LEU A 44 1.81 -9.78 20.38
C LEU A 44 2.57 -10.60 21.44
N ASN A 45 3.37 -11.60 21.05
CA ASN A 45 4.18 -12.44 21.96
C ASN A 45 3.46 -12.83 23.27
N ILE A 46 2.23 -13.33 23.20
CA ILE A 46 1.47 -13.80 24.38
C ILE A 46 1.93 -15.22 24.70
N GLN A 47 2.35 -15.52 25.93
CA GLN A 47 2.92 -16.82 26.28
C GLN A 47 2.00 -17.62 27.19
N TRP A 48 1.53 -18.76 26.71
CA TRP A 48 0.67 -19.67 27.45
C TRP A 48 1.40 -20.97 27.81
N ASP A 49 1.69 -21.15 29.10
CA ASP A 49 2.29 -22.37 29.63
C ASP A 49 1.24 -23.49 29.78
N THR A 50 1.51 -24.64 29.17
CA THR A 50 0.62 -25.80 29.17
C THR A 50 1.16 -26.98 29.96
N ASN A 51 2.27 -26.83 30.70
CA ASN A 51 2.93 -27.95 31.38
C ASN A 51 2.09 -28.54 32.52
N GLU A 52 1.41 -27.70 33.29
CA GLU A 52 0.59 -28.13 34.44
C GLU A 52 -0.88 -28.37 34.08
N LEU A 53 -1.24 -28.22 32.80
CA LEU A 53 -2.62 -28.37 32.34
C LEU A 53 -2.98 -29.84 32.11
N PRO A 54 -4.15 -30.31 32.59
CA PRO A 54 -4.62 -31.66 32.31
C PRO A 54 -4.91 -31.85 30.81
N THR A 55 -4.78 -33.09 30.34
CA THR A 55 -5.19 -33.45 28.97
C THR A 55 -6.66 -33.12 28.77
N GLY A 56 -6.98 -32.38 27.70
CA GLY A 56 -8.33 -31.95 27.42
C GLY A 56 -8.42 -30.91 26.30
N THR A 57 -9.65 -30.52 26.00
CA THR A 57 -9.95 -29.45 25.06
C THR A 57 -9.89 -28.09 25.77
N TYR A 58 -9.26 -27.14 25.11
CA TYR A 58 -9.19 -25.74 25.52
C TYR A 58 -9.63 -24.88 24.36
N THR A 59 -10.32 -23.78 24.66
CA THR A 59 -10.80 -22.84 23.65
C THR A 59 -10.09 -21.51 23.85
N ILE A 60 -9.32 -21.10 22.85
CA ILE A 60 -8.66 -19.81 22.78
C ILE A 60 -9.65 -18.82 22.19
N TYR A 61 -9.83 -17.69 22.85
CA TYR A 61 -10.64 -16.58 22.39
C TYR A 61 -9.76 -15.35 22.22
N ALA A 62 -10.08 -14.54 21.23
CA ALA A 62 -9.46 -13.24 21.04
C ALA A 62 -10.50 -12.19 20.63
N GLN A 63 -10.38 -10.98 21.14
CA GLN A 63 -11.23 -9.86 20.75
C GLN A 63 -10.45 -8.55 20.77
N SER A 64 -10.53 -7.79 19.68
CA SER A 64 -9.94 -6.46 19.60
C SER A 64 -10.96 -5.36 19.87
N HIS A 65 -10.48 -4.23 20.39
CA HIS A 65 -11.23 -2.98 20.47
C HIS A 65 -10.33 -1.79 20.14
N ASN A 66 -10.94 -0.66 19.77
CA ASN A 66 -10.22 0.59 19.53
C ASN A 66 -10.30 1.54 20.75
N PRO A 67 -9.62 2.70 20.73
CA PRO A 67 -9.68 3.69 21.81
C PRO A 67 -11.08 4.27 22.07
N SER A 68 -12.01 4.13 21.11
CA SER A 68 -13.42 4.52 21.28
C SER A 68 -14.28 3.44 21.94
N ALA A 69 -13.65 2.34 22.40
CA ALA A 69 -14.31 1.18 22.99
C ALA A 69 -15.33 0.51 22.06
N GLU A 70 -15.10 0.54 20.75
CA GLU A 70 -15.82 -0.30 19.79
C GLU A 70 -15.15 -1.67 19.73
N TYR A 71 -15.94 -2.72 19.93
CA TYR A 71 -15.45 -4.09 20.00
C TYR A 71 -15.70 -4.85 18.70
N GLY A 72 -14.68 -5.55 18.25
CA GLY A 72 -14.70 -6.47 17.13
C GLY A 72 -15.47 -7.76 17.40
N PRO A 73 -15.63 -8.61 16.38
CA PRO A 73 -16.08 -9.98 16.57
C PRO A 73 -15.08 -10.76 17.43
N VAL A 74 -15.60 -11.65 18.28
CA VAL A 74 -14.77 -12.60 19.03
C VAL A 74 -14.32 -13.71 18.08
N GLU A 75 -13.01 -13.95 18.01
CA GLU A 75 -12.42 -15.13 17.40
C GLU A 75 -12.41 -16.29 18.39
N THR A 76 -12.56 -17.52 17.92
CA THR A 76 -12.60 -18.72 18.76
C THR A 76 -11.90 -19.86 18.06
N ILE A 77 -10.91 -20.46 18.73
CA ILE A 77 -10.12 -21.59 18.22
C ILE A 77 -10.07 -22.69 19.29
N ASN A 78 -10.56 -23.87 18.97
CA ASN A 78 -10.48 -25.03 19.86
C ASN A 78 -9.19 -25.81 19.60
N VAL A 79 -8.46 -26.10 20.67
CA VAL A 79 -7.22 -26.87 20.66
C VAL A 79 -7.28 -27.99 21.68
N THR A 80 -6.43 -29.00 21.53
CA THR A 80 -6.29 -30.07 22.52
C THR A 80 -4.90 -30.01 23.14
N VAL A 81 -4.82 -29.93 24.47
CA VAL A 81 -3.57 -30.22 25.19
C VAL A 81 -3.53 -31.72 25.44
N ASP A 82 -2.54 -32.42 24.89
CA ASP A 82 -2.39 -33.87 25.05
C ASP A 82 -0.90 -34.27 24.99
N LYS A 83 -0.26 -34.34 26.16
CA LYS A 83 1.17 -34.69 26.30
C LYS A 83 1.49 -36.14 25.93
N THR A 84 0.50 -36.95 25.53
CA THR A 84 0.72 -38.30 25.00
C THR A 84 0.93 -38.33 23.49
N LYS A 85 0.68 -37.20 22.80
CA LYS A 85 0.81 -37.05 21.35
C LYS A 85 1.88 -36.02 21.00
N GLU A 86 2.37 -36.10 19.77
CA GLU A 86 3.22 -35.08 19.18
C GLU A 86 2.42 -33.78 18.96
N THR A 87 3.11 -32.64 19.07
CA THR A 87 2.54 -31.33 18.76
C THR A 87 2.21 -31.24 17.27
N ASN A 88 1.01 -30.76 16.97
CA ASN A 88 0.55 -30.51 15.61
C ASN A 88 -0.07 -29.11 15.57
N LEU A 89 0.67 -28.19 14.95
CA LEU A 89 0.25 -26.81 14.74
C LEU A 89 0.21 -26.49 13.25
N THR A 90 -0.78 -25.71 12.85
CA THR A 90 -0.93 -25.17 11.51
C THR A 90 -1.11 -23.66 11.56
N PHE A 91 -0.58 -22.97 10.55
CA PHE A 91 -0.73 -21.53 10.40
C PHE A 91 -2.17 -21.18 10.03
N ASN A 92 -2.76 -20.19 10.72
CA ASN A 92 -4.08 -19.65 10.43
C ASN A 92 -3.95 -18.19 9.94
N HIS A 93 -4.70 -17.79 8.92
CA HIS A 93 -4.79 -16.38 8.51
C HIS A 93 -6.11 -16.16 7.76
N ASP A 94 -7.21 -16.19 8.49
CA ASP A 94 -8.56 -16.28 7.91
C ASP A 94 -9.49 -15.10 8.25
N ASP A 95 -8.96 -14.04 8.86
CA ASP A 95 -9.69 -12.80 9.15
C ASP A 95 -10.40 -12.17 7.93
N HIS A 96 -9.91 -12.43 6.70
CA HIS A 96 -10.59 -12.06 5.46
C HIS A 96 -12.01 -12.66 5.32
N LEU A 97 -12.32 -13.75 6.03
CA LEU A 97 -13.64 -14.36 6.08
C LEU A 97 -14.59 -13.65 7.06
N ARG A 98 -14.05 -12.88 8.01
CA ARG A 98 -14.79 -12.20 9.08
C ARG A 98 -14.97 -10.71 8.80
N ILE A 99 -14.10 -10.10 7.99
CA ILE A 99 -14.29 -8.73 7.51
C ILE A 99 -15.26 -8.68 6.33
N SER A 100 -16.26 -7.80 6.42
CA SER A 100 -17.34 -7.73 5.41
C SER A 100 -17.44 -6.39 4.69
N GLN A 101 -16.87 -5.33 5.26
CA GLN A 101 -16.91 -3.98 4.70
C GLN A 101 -15.81 -3.10 5.31
N TYR A 102 -15.49 -2.02 4.60
CA TYR A 102 -14.65 -0.92 5.09
C TYR A 102 -15.47 0.38 5.05
N PRO A 103 -15.42 1.24 6.08
CA PRO A 103 -14.78 1.01 7.38
C PRO A 103 -15.43 -0.13 8.17
N GLY A 104 -14.61 -0.88 8.91
CA GLY A 104 -15.02 -2.03 9.73
C GLY A 104 -14.99 -1.76 11.23
N LEU A 105 -15.34 -2.78 12.02
CA LEU A 105 -15.01 -2.83 13.45
C LEU A 105 -13.57 -3.34 13.62
N PRO A 106 -12.93 -3.09 14.77
CA PRO A 106 -11.61 -3.64 15.07
C PRO A 106 -11.57 -5.16 14.91
N MET A 107 -10.44 -5.70 14.47
CA MET A 107 -10.30 -7.12 14.14
C MET A 107 -9.15 -7.76 14.93
N ALA A 108 -9.44 -8.87 15.61
CA ALA A 108 -8.46 -9.79 16.16
C ALA A 108 -8.29 -10.98 15.23
N GLU A 109 -7.06 -11.45 15.04
CA GLU A 109 -6.72 -12.70 14.34
C GLU A 109 -5.59 -13.41 15.09
N ILE A 110 -5.75 -14.68 15.47
CA ILE A 110 -4.67 -15.52 16.01
C ILE A 110 -4.16 -16.42 14.88
N VAL A 111 -2.86 -16.30 14.59
CA VAL A 111 -2.25 -17.00 13.44
C VAL A 111 -1.40 -18.21 13.80
N THR A 112 -1.04 -18.34 15.07
CA THR A 112 -0.06 -19.34 15.54
C THR A 112 -0.66 -20.72 15.85
N VAL A 113 -1.95 -20.88 15.63
CA VAL A 113 -2.69 -22.13 15.88
C VAL A 113 -3.98 -22.13 15.07
N SER A 114 -4.47 -23.30 14.67
CA SER A 114 -5.77 -23.45 13.99
C SER A 114 -6.70 -24.41 14.75
N GLU A 115 -7.97 -24.41 14.34
CA GLU A 115 -9.00 -25.29 14.87
C GLU A 115 -8.56 -26.77 14.85
N GLY A 116 -8.72 -27.46 15.99
CA GLY A 116 -8.41 -28.88 16.15
C GLY A 116 -6.92 -29.21 16.32
N ASN A 117 -6.05 -28.22 16.40
CA ASN A 117 -4.61 -28.41 16.64
C ASN A 117 -4.33 -29.05 18.02
N ILE A 118 -3.15 -29.66 18.14
CA ILE A 118 -2.71 -30.39 19.33
C ILE A 118 -1.44 -29.77 19.90
N LEU A 119 -1.49 -29.37 21.17
CA LEU A 119 -0.35 -28.96 21.98
C LEU A 119 0.17 -30.21 22.73
N GLY A 120 1.23 -30.81 22.18
CA GLY A 120 1.69 -32.14 22.53
C GLY A 120 2.95 -32.15 23.38
N ASN A 121 3.78 -33.17 23.18
CA ASN A 121 5.04 -33.41 23.90
C ASN A 121 6.31 -33.07 23.12
N THR A 122 6.19 -32.59 21.87
CA THR A 122 7.32 -32.19 21.03
C THR A 122 7.36 -30.68 20.85
N ASP A 123 8.55 -30.13 20.73
CA ASP A 123 8.72 -28.73 20.33
C ASP A 123 8.31 -28.55 18.86
N PHE A 124 7.75 -27.39 18.55
CA PHE A 124 7.36 -26.98 17.21
C PHE A 124 7.76 -25.53 16.96
N THR A 125 8.37 -25.27 15.80
CA THR A 125 8.66 -23.92 15.34
C THR A 125 8.42 -23.81 13.85
N TYR A 126 7.86 -22.70 13.40
CA TYR A 126 7.66 -22.43 11.99
C TYR A 126 7.64 -20.93 11.72
N THR A 127 8.32 -20.51 10.66
CA THR A 127 8.35 -19.12 10.20
C THR A 127 7.63 -19.07 8.85
N PRO A 128 6.43 -18.45 8.78
CA PRO A 128 5.70 -18.30 7.53
C PRO A 128 6.51 -17.44 6.56
N ASN A 129 6.41 -17.77 5.27
CA ASN A 129 7.04 -16.97 4.22
C ASN A 129 6.13 -15.79 3.81
N GLU A 130 6.65 -14.93 2.94
CA GLU A 130 5.97 -13.73 2.42
C GLU A 130 4.61 -13.98 1.74
N ASN A 131 4.34 -15.20 1.24
CA ASN A 131 3.04 -15.60 0.68
C ASN A 131 2.04 -16.07 1.75
N GLU A 132 2.50 -16.30 2.98
CA GLU A 132 1.68 -16.70 4.13
C GLU A 132 1.48 -15.53 5.09
N ALA A 133 2.56 -14.80 5.42
CA ALA A 133 2.53 -13.65 6.32
C ALA A 133 3.42 -12.51 5.77
N TYR A 134 2.79 -11.54 5.09
CA TYR A 134 3.50 -10.38 4.55
C TYR A 134 4.21 -9.57 5.65
N CYS A 135 5.45 -9.15 5.38
CA CYS A 135 6.29 -8.37 6.28
C CYS A 135 6.69 -9.09 7.59
N ASN A 136 6.39 -10.37 7.76
CA ASN A 136 6.75 -11.12 8.97
C ASN A 136 8.28 -11.18 9.18
N GLU A 137 9.10 -11.08 8.13
CA GLU A 137 10.56 -11.07 8.27
C GLU A 137 11.10 -9.86 9.05
N PHE A 138 10.33 -8.76 9.11
CA PHE A 138 10.71 -7.52 9.81
C PHE A 138 10.07 -7.42 11.20
N TYR A 139 8.84 -7.91 11.35
CA TYR A 139 8.02 -7.69 12.54
C TYR A 139 7.80 -8.95 13.39
N PHE A 140 8.06 -10.15 12.84
CA PHE A 140 7.95 -11.43 13.52
C PHE A 140 6.55 -11.76 14.10
N TRP A 141 5.53 -10.99 13.70
CA TRP A 141 4.15 -11.04 14.20
C TRP A 141 3.44 -12.38 13.97
N ALA A 142 3.98 -13.23 13.09
CA ALA A 142 3.35 -14.48 12.67
C ALA A 142 4.19 -15.74 12.97
N ASN A 143 5.35 -15.60 13.62
CA ASN A 143 6.21 -16.74 13.93
C ASN A 143 5.54 -17.70 14.92
N MET A 144 5.46 -18.98 14.53
CA MET A 144 4.86 -20.02 15.35
C MET A 144 5.94 -20.65 16.24
N SER A 145 5.66 -20.73 17.54
CA SER A 145 6.51 -21.43 18.50
C SER A 145 5.71 -22.09 19.61
N TYR A 146 5.95 -23.38 19.79
CA TYR A 146 5.58 -24.16 20.96
C TYR A 146 6.81 -24.89 21.46
N VAL A 147 7.45 -24.37 22.51
CA VAL A 147 8.75 -24.87 22.98
C VAL A 147 8.69 -25.07 24.48
N SER A 148 9.17 -26.23 24.95
CA SER A 148 9.17 -26.56 26.39
C SER A 148 7.79 -26.45 27.05
N GLY A 149 6.73 -26.78 26.29
CA GLY A 149 5.35 -26.72 26.76
C GLY A 149 4.70 -25.33 26.76
N VAL A 150 5.38 -24.30 26.24
CA VAL A 150 4.85 -22.92 26.16
C VAL A 150 4.46 -22.59 24.72
N LEU A 151 3.18 -22.25 24.49
CA LEU A 151 2.71 -21.71 23.21
C LEU A 151 2.91 -20.20 23.19
N THR A 152 3.61 -19.68 22.19
CA THR A 152 3.62 -18.25 21.90
C THR A 152 2.48 -17.93 20.94
N ILE A 153 1.43 -17.32 21.46
CA ILE A 153 0.27 -16.84 20.73
C ILE A 153 0.65 -15.52 20.06
N ARG A 154 0.59 -15.49 18.73
CA ARG A 154 0.75 -14.29 17.92
C ARG A 154 -0.38 -14.15 16.91
N GLY A 155 -0.47 -12.98 16.29
CA GLY A 155 -1.66 -12.57 15.60
C GLY A 155 -1.66 -11.12 15.19
N LYS A 156 -2.85 -10.62 14.85
CA LYS A 156 -3.09 -9.24 14.47
C LYS A 156 -4.16 -8.60 15.33
N SER A 157 -4.02 -7.30 15.53
CA SER A 157 -5.05 -6.43 16.08
C SER A 157 -5.01 -5.11 15.32
N TYR A 158 -6.09 -4.76 14.63
CA TYR A 158 -6.15 -3.53 13.80
C TYR A 158 -7.55 -2.92 13.77
N ASP A 159 -7.64 -1.59 13.56
CA ASP A 159 -8.91 -0.86 13.37
C ASP A 159 -9.08 -0.44 11.91
N PRO A 160 -9.93 -1.12 11.11
CA PRO A 160 -10.06 -0.90 9.66
C PRO A 160 -10.59 0.48 9.22
N LYS A 161 -10.70 1.44 10.13
CA LYS A 161 -11.15 2.81 9.88
C LYS A 161 -10.03 3.69 9.33
N PRO A 162 -10.36 4.77 8.61
CA PRO A 162 -9.39 5.79 8.24
C PRO A 162 -8.64 6.30 9.46
N TYR A 163 -7.31 6.23 9.42
CA TYR A 163 -6.44 6.57 10.56
C TYR A 163 -6.67 5.73 11.83
N GLY A 164 -7.26 4.55 11.71
CA GLY A 164 -7.45 3.59 12.81
C GLY A 164 -6.14 2.90 13.17
N ASN A 165 -5.19 3.65 13.73
CA ASN A 165 -3.84 3.15 13.94
C ASN A 165 -3.60 2.48 15.29
N LEU A 166 -4.58 2.51 16.20
CA LEU A 166 -4.47 1.94 17.53
C LEU A 166 -5.60 0.95 17.76
N SER A 167 -5.25 -0.22 18.28
CA SER A 167 -6.20 -1.18 18.80
C SER A 167 -5.60 -1.93 19.99
N SER A 168 -6.44 -2.56 20.80
CA SER A 168 -6.02 -3.42 21.90
C SER A 168 -6.69 -4.77 21.72
N ILE A 169 -6.01 -5.85 22.11
CA ILE A 169 -6.49 -7.22 22.00
C ILE A 169 -6.47 -7.91 23.36
N HIS A 170 -7.60 -8.52 23.71
CA HIS A 170 -7.74 -9.45 24.82
C HIS A 170 -7.68 -10.87 24.29
N VAL A 171 -6.80 -11.70 24.87
CA VAL A 171 -6.78 -13.14 24.63
C VAL A 171 -7.09 -13.85 25.93
N TRP A 172 -8.07 -14.74 25.92
CA TRP A 172 -8.39 -15.59 27.08
C TRP A 172 -8.64 -17.02 26.64
N ILE A 173 -8.35 -17.96 27.53
CA ILE A 173 -8.43 -19.39 27.25
C ILE A 173 -9.28 -20.06 28.30
N LYS A 174 -10.26 -20.83 27.84
CA LYS A 174 -11.14 -21.61 28.71
C LYS A 174 -10.88 -23.09 28.60
N ASN A 175 -11.06 -23.80 29.72
CA ASN A 175 -11.10 -25.26 29.74
C ASN A 175 -12.51 -25.78 29.38
N SER A 176 -12.67 -27.11 29.36
CA SER A 176 -13.97 -27.76 29.08
C SER A 176 -15.06 -27.52 30.13
N ALA A 177 -14.70 -26.97 31.30
CA ALA A 177 -15.64 -26.54 32.34
C ALA A 177 -16.05 -25.06 32.21
N ASP A 178 -15.67 -24.38 31.11
CA ASP A 178 -15.90 -22.95 30.85
C ASP A 178 -15.15 -22.00 31.81
N GLU A 179 -14.16 -22.51 32.53
CA GLU A 179 -13.32 -21.70 33.44
C GLU A 179 -12.16 -21.08 32.66
N ILE A 180 -11.90 -19.79 32.89
CA ILE A 180 -10.72 -19.10 32.34
C ILE A 180 -9.48 -19.64 33.06
N VAL A 181 -8.59 -20.28 32.31
CA VAL A 181 -7.32 -20.83 32.81
C VAL A 181 -6.12 -19.94 32.48
N PHE A 182 -6.29 -19.01 31.55
CA PHE A 182 -5.29 -18.04 31.14
C PHE A 182 -5.97 -16.83 30.50
N GLU A 183 -5.45 -15.63 30.74
CA GLU A 183 -5.78 -14.43 29.98
C GLU A 183 -4.61 -13.46 29.96
N ASP A 184 -4.49 -12.70 28.87
CA ASP A 184 -3.48 -11.66 28.70
C ASP A 184 -3.98 -10.59 27.73
N TRP A 185 -3.36 -9.40 27.78
CA TRP A 185 -3.74 -8.23 27.00
C TRP A 185 -2.54 -7.64 26.28
N ARG A 186 -2.76 -7.15 25.07
CA ARG A 186 -1.87 -6.16 24.44
C ARG A 186 -2.68 -4.90 24.19
N ASN A 187 -2.21 -3.80 24.76
CA ASN A 187 -2.92 -2.52 24.71
C ASN A 187 -2.20 -1.59 23.74
N ASP A 188 -2.99 -0.79 23.03
CA ASP A 188 -2.52 0.26 22.14
C ASP A 188 -1.48 -0.23 21.12
N THR A 189 -1.68 -1.43 20.56
CA THR A 189 -0.83 -1.95 19.47
C THR A 189 -0.99 -1.07 18.24
N GLU A 190 0.13 -0.61 17.70
CA GLU A 190 0.16 0.27 16.54
C GLU A 190 0.12 -0.51 15.22
N MET A 191 -0.63 0.03 14.25
CA MET A 191 -0.60 -0.41 12.84
C MET A 191 -0.97 0.79 11.95
N TYR A 192 -0.16 1.12 10.95
CA TYR A 192 -0.37 2.33 10.14
C TYR A 192 -0.69 2.00 8.69
N TYR A 193 -1.75 2.61 8.15
CA TYR A 193 -2.03 2.54 6.70
C TYR A 193 -1.23 3.60 5.97
N GLU A 194 0.01 3.28 5.60
CA GLU A 194 1.02 4.30 5.24
C GLU A 194 0.61 5.15 4.04
N GLY A 195 -0.07 4.56 3.05
CA GLY A 195 -0.60 5.30 1.93
C GLY A 195 -1.57 6.39 2.36
N GLU A 196 -2.45 6.10 3.32
CA GLU A 196 -3.49 7.02 3.79
C GLU A 196 -2.90 8.17 4.63
N TYR A 197 -1.90 7.89 5.46
CA TYR A 197 -1.17 8.95 6.16
C TYR A 197 -0.31 9.79 5.21
N THR A 198 0.34 9.16 4.22
CA THR A 198 1.14 9.87 3.22
C THR A 198 0.28 10.80 2.37
N THR A 199 -0.85 10.31 1.87
CA THR A 199 -1.76 11.06 1.00
C THR A 199 -2.69 12.00 1.76
N GLY A 200 -2.85 11.83 3.07
CA GLY A 200 -3.84 12.54 3.85
C GLY A 200 -3.33 13.76 4.61
N GLU A 201 -4.03 14.13 5.68
CA GLU A 201 -3.89 15.41 6.40
C GLU A 201 -3.25 15.30 7.79
N LYS A 202 -3.09 14.09 8.30
CA LYS A 202 -2.58 13.88 9.67
C LYS A 202 -1.09 14.16 9.76
N VAL A 203 -0.70 14.65 10.95
CA VAL A 203 0.69 14.91 11.32
C VAL A 203 1.21 13.74 12.13
N LEU A 204 2.31 13.15 11.71
CA LEU A 204 3.08 12.16 12.45
C LEU A 204 4.47 12.73 12.72
N LEU A 205 4.94 12.63 13.96
CA LEU A 205 6.28 13.08 14.36
C LEU A 205 6.62 14.52 13.89
N GLY A 206 5.62 15.40 13.85
CA GLY A 206 5.77 16.80 13.44
C GLY A 206 5.74 17.06 11.93
N ARG A 207 5.50 16.05 11.09
CA ARG A 207 5.35 16.19 9.63
C ARG A 207 3.97 15.70 9.17
N GLY A 208 3.25 16.57 8.44
CA GLY A 208 1.97 16.22 7.81
C GLY A 208 2.12 15.34 6.58
N GLY A 209 1.03 14.65 6.21
CA GLY A 209 0.85 14.09 4.86
C GLY A 209 0.67 15.18 3.79
N ALA A 210 0.41 14.79 2.54
CA ALA A 210 0.29 15.71 1.42
C ALA A 210 -0.83 16.75 1.59
N MET A 211 -2.02 16.33 2.03
CA MET A 211 -3.19 17.21 2.16
C MET A 211 -3.06 18.25 3.27
N TYR A 212 -2.17 18.00 4.23
CA TYR A 212 -1.84 18.97 5.28
C TYR A 212 -1.23 20.25 4.70
N TYR A 213 -0.46 20.14 3.61
CA TYR A 213 0.21 21.28 2.98
C TYR A 213 -0.56 21.87 1.80
N MET A 214 -1.63 21.23 1.36
CA MET A 214 -2.45 21.74 0.26
C MET A 214 -3.31 22.91 0.73
N PRO A 215 -3.48 23.96 -0.10
CA PRO A 215 -4.28 25.13 0.25
C PRO A 215 -5.72 24.76 0.64
N GLU A 216 -6.33 25.54 1.53
CA GLU A 216 -7.67 25.24 2.07
C GLU A 216 -8.76 25.27 0.98
N GLU A 217 -8.59 26.09 -0.06
CA GLU A 217 -9.51 26.21 -1.19
C GLU A 217 -9.60 24.97 -2.08
N PHE A 218 -8.66 24.02 -1.95
CA PHE A 218 -8.72 22.76 -2.67
C PHE A 218 -9.79 21.84 -2.07
N GLU A 219 -10.75 21.44 -2.90
CA GLU A 219 -11.62 20.31 -2.61
C GLU A 219 -10.78 19.03 -2.50
N ARG A 220 -10.98 18.28 -1.41
CA ARG A 220 -10.25 17.04 -1.13
C ARG A 220 -11.16 15.84 -1.41
N GLU A 221 -10.88 15.11 -2.48
CA GLU A 221 -11.53 13.83 -2.75
C GLU A 221 -10.63 12.68 -2.29
N ILE A 222 -11.08 11.95 -1.27
CA ILE A 222 -10.32 10.86 -0.67
C ILE A 222 -10.92 9.51 -1.08
N ILE A 223 -10.16 8.72 -1.84
CA ILE A 223 -10.51 7.37 -2.30
C ILE A 223 -9.57 6.37 -1.61
N TRP A 224 -9.91 5.95 -0.40
CA TRP A 224 -9.07 5.07 0.39
C TRP A 224 -9.66 3.67 0.52
N ALA A 225 -8.79 2.71 0.83
CA ALA A 225 -9.20 1.36 1.14
C ALA A 225 -9.99 1.32 2.47
N SER A 226 -9.51 2.01 3.50
CA SER A 226 -10.16 2.06 4.83
C SER A 226 -11.52 2.76 4.84
N ASN A 227 -11.75 3.72 3.94
CA ASN A 227 -13.03 4.41 3.81
C ASN A 227 -14.01 3.69 2.86
N GLY A 228 -13.62 2.53 2.33
CA GLY A 228 -14.45 1.69 1.47
C GLY A 228 -14.65 2.21 0.05
N LYS A 229 -13.92 3.25 -0.38
CA LYS A 229 -14.08 3.83 -1.73
C LYS A 229 -13.11 3.23 -2.75
N LEU A 230 -11.91 2.80 -2.34
CA LEU A 230 -10.99 2.08 -3.21
C LEU A 230 -11.47 0.63 -3.39
N THR A 231 -12.40 0.42 -4.30
CA THR A 231 -13.02 -0.89 -4.57
C THR A 231 -12.45 -1.60 -5.80
N GLY A 232 -11.54 -0.93 -6.51
CA GLY A 232 -10.84 -1.45 -7.68
C GLY A 232 -10.71 -0.42 -8.80
N GLU A 233 -10.38 -0.94 -9.99
CA GLU A 233 -9.92 -0.11 -11.11
C GLU A 233 -10.95 0.91 -11.60
N GLN A 234 -12.23 0.59 -11.53
CA GLN A 234 -13.27 1.51 -11.97
C GLN A 234 -13.41 2.73 -11.05
N ALA A 235 -13.26 2.56 -9.72
CA ALA A 235 -13.32 3.67 -8.78
C ALA A 235 -12.21 4.70 -9.04
N VAL A 236 -11.00 4.22 -9.36
CA VAL A 236 -9.87 5.07 -9.75
C VAL A 236 -10.13 5.77 -11.08
N ILE A 237 -10.62 5.04 -12.10
CA ILE A 237 -10.94 5.62 -13.41
C ILE A 237 -12.02 6.70 -13.30
N ASP A 238 -13.05 6.48 -12.49
CA ASP A 238 -14.16 7.41 -12.30
C ASP A 238 -13.66 8.70 -11.64
N ALA A 239 -12.96 8.61 -10.50
CA ALA A 239 -12.38 9.75 -9.81
C ALA A 239 -11.44 10.56 -10.72
N TRP A 240 -10.59 9.88 -11.50
CA TRP A 240 -9.70 10.54 -12.45
C TRP A 240 -10.45 11.23 -13.58
N SER A 241 -11.58 10.66 -14.02
CA SER A 241 -12.37 11.15 -15.16
C SER A 241 -13.17 12.41 -14.85
N GLU A 242 -13.41 12.73 -13.58
CA GLU A 242 -14.07 13.98 -13.17
C GLU A 242 -13.20 15.22 -13.47
N GLY A 243 -11.88 15.03 -13.42
CA GLY A 243 -10.87 16.07 -13.57
C GLY A 243 -10.53 16.73 -12.23
N ALA A 244 -9.24 17.00 -12.03
CA ALA A 244 -8.68 17.58 -10.82
C ALA A 244 -7.40 18.36 -11.17
N GLY A 245 -6.98 19.30 -10.33
CA GLY A 245 -5.66 19.94 -10.47
C GLY A 245 -4.53 18.99 -10.11
N PHE A 246 -4.75 18.16 -9.09
CA PHE A 246 -3.80 17.13 -8.65
C PHE A 246 -4.46 15.77 -8.45
N VAL A 247 -3.70 14.73 -8.77
CA VAL A 247 -4.00 13.35 -8.35
C VAL A 247 -2.78 12.81 -7.63
N PHE A 248 -2.96 12.33 -6.41
CA PHE A 248 -1.92 11.67 -5.64
C PHE A 248 -2.32 10.21 -5.40
N ILE A 249 -1.50 9.29 -5.89
CA ILE A 249 -1.62 7.87 -5.57
C ILE A 249 -0.39 7.41 -4.81
N SER A 250 -0.54 6.63 -3.74
CA SER A 250 0.60 6.09 -2.95
C SER A 250 0.34 4.65 -2.55
N GLY A 251 1.19 3.72 -3.00
CA GLY A 251 0.99 2.30 -2.79
C GLY A 251 2.05 1.46 -3.51
N HIS A 252 1.65 0.29 -4.02
CA HIS A 252 2.52 -0.62 -4.76
C HIS A 252 2.50 -0.35 -6.25
N GLY A 253 3.65 -0.54 -6.90
CA GLY A 253 3.83 -0.18 -8.30
C GLY A 253 4.60 -1.21 -9.11
N SER A 254 4.31 -1.23 -10.40
CA SER A 254 5.19 -1.73 -11.45
C SER A 254 5.00 -0.85 -12.70
N PRO A 255 5.75 -1.05 -13.78
CA PRO A 255 5.48 -0.33 -15.02
C PRO A 255 4.07 -0.57 -15.57
N ASN A 256 3.43 -1.70 -15.24
CA ASN A 256 2.06 -2.00 -15.69
C ASN A 256 0.97 -1.46 -14.76
N VAL A 257 1.17 -1.49 -13.45
CA VAL A 257 0.07 -1.40 -12.49
C VAL A 257 0.43 -0.54 -11.30
N TRP A 258 -0.57 0.15 -10.77
CA TRP A 258 -0.59 0.65 -9.40
C TRP A 258 -1.70 -0.07 -8.62
N ALA A 259 -1.39 -0.52 -7.41
CA ALA A 259 -2.25 -1.32 -6.55
C ALA A 259 -1.96 -1.02 -5.07
N ASP A 260 -2.84 -1.47 -4.20
CA ASP A 260 -2.70 -1.30 -2.75
C ASP A 260 -3.32 -2.49 -2.00
N HIS A 261 -3.36 -2.44 -0.66
CA HIS A 261 -4.09 -3.40 0.16
C HIS A 261 -5.21 -2.75 0.98
N TYR A 262 -6.18 -3.57 1.38
CA TYR A 262 -7.12 -3.17 2.42
C TYR A 262 -6.51 -3.26 3.82
N PRO A 263 -6.99 -2.43 4.77
CA PRO A 263 -6.55 -2.41 6.16
C PRO A 263 -6.34 -3.78 6.80
N GLY A 264 -5.21 -3.95 7.47
CA GLY A 264 -4.86 -5.17 8.19
C GLY A 264 -4.35 -6.30 7.30
N VAL A 265 -4.27 -6.07 5.98
CA VAL A 265 -3.89 -7.09 4.98
C VAL A 265 -4.55 -8.44 5.27
N ALA A 266 -5.88 -8.42 5.42
CA ALA A 266 -6.67 -9.59 5.84
C ALA A 266 -6.47 -10.78 4.89
N GLY A 267 -6.18 -11.96 5.43
CA GLY A 267 -5.81 -13.16 4.66
C GLY A 267 -4.52 -13.06 3.85
N ASN A 268 -3.66 -12.09 4.15
CA ASN A 268 -2.45 -11.77 3.38
C ASN A 268 -2.78 -11.16 1.98
N ARG A 269 -1.75 -10.80 1.23
CA ARG A 269 -1.84 -10.08 -0.06
C ARG A 269 -2.80 -10.74 -1.05
N GLN A 270 -2.92 -12.07 -1.05
CA GLN A 270 -3.82 -12.80 -1.95
C GLN A 270 -5.29 -12.33 -1.84
N TYR A 271 -5.77 -12.03 -0.63
CA TYR A 271 -7.17 -11.62 -0.41
C TYR A 271 -7.31 -10.12 -0.20
N SER A 272 -6.25 -9.43 0.25
CA SER A 272 -6.31 -7.99 0.54
C SER A 272 -5.87 -7.08 -0.61
N SER A 273 -5.16 -7.57 -1.63
CA SER A 273 -4.71 -6.71 -2.74
C SER A 273 -5.88 -6.17 -3.58
N VAL A 274 -5.91 -4.85 -3.77
CA VAL A 274 -6.82 -4.13 -4.66
C VAL A 274 -6.05 -3.52 -5.82
N THR A 275 -6.43 -3.89 -7.05
CA THR A 275 -5.84 -3.28 -8.26
C THR A 275 -6.48 -1.91 -8.51
N GLY A 276 -5.68 -0.85 -8.46
CA GLY A 276 -6.15 0.52 -8.65
C GLY A 276 -6.14 0.96 -10.12
N LEU A 277 -5.05 0.78 -10.87
CA LEU A 277 -5.05 1.14 -12.29
C LEU A 277 -3.97 0.39 -13.07
N ARG A 278 -4.28 -0.04 -14.30
CA ARG A 278 -3.33 -0.71 -15.19
C ARG A 278 -3.17 -0.01 -16.54
N VAL A 279 -1.94 -0.09 -17.05
CA VAL A 279 -1.60 0.17 -18.44
C VAL A 279 -2.27 -0.87 -19.33
N THR A 280 -2.02 -2.16 -19.10
CA THR A 280 -2.58 -3.26 -19.90
C THR A 280 -3.05 -4.44 -19.05
N THR A 281 -4.08 -5.14 -19.54
CA THR A 281 -4.57 -6.40 -18.96
C THR A 281 -3.96 -7.63 -19.62
N LEU A 282 -3.17 -7.44 -20.69
CA LEU A 282 -2.45 -8.52 -21.36
C LEU A 282 -1.52 -9.22 -20.37
N LYS A 283 -1.53 -10.55 -20.38
CA LYS A 283 -0.68 -11.39 -19.53
C LYS A 283 -0.45 -12.75 -20.19
N PRO A 284 0.65 -13.46 -19.87
CA PRO A 284 0.99 -14.70 -20.57
C PRO A 284 0.21 -15.93 -20.06
N TRP A 285 -0.66 -15.78 -19.06
CA TRP A 285 -1.49 -16.85 -18.49
C TRP A 285 -3.01 -16.55 -18.62
N PRO A 286 -3.87 -17.58 -18.70
CA PRO A 286 -5.33 -17.41 -18.78
C PRO A 286 -5.90 -16.46 -17.69
N PRO A 287 -6.92 -15.62 -18.00
CA PRO A 287 -7.62 -15.48 -19.29
C PRO A 287 -6.84 -14.70 -20.37
N TYR A 288 -5.53 -14.50 -20.24
CA TYR A 288 -4.61 -13.76 -21.14
C TYR A 288 -4.88 -12.26 -21.27
N PHE A 289 -6.13 -11.83 -21.15
CA PHE A 289 -6.53 -10.43 -21.09
C PHE A 289 -7.94 -10.30 -20.51
N SER A 290 -8.30 -9.08 -20.16
CA SER A 290 -9.68 -8.68 -19.89
C SER A 290 -9.99 -7.39 -20.65
N LYS A 291 -11.28 -7.10 -20.92
CA LYS A 291 -11.66 -5.82 -21.50
C LYS A 291 -11.89 -4.79 -20.39
N PRO A 292 -11.52 -3.51 -20.60
CA PRO A 292 -10.70 -2.99 -21.71
C PRO A 292 -9.24 -3.51 -21.66
N ILE A 293 -8.60 -3.68 -22.83
CA ILE A 293 -7.21 -4.15 -22.90
C ILE A 293 -6.26 -3.12 -22.27
N PHE A 294 -6.54 -1.83 -22.46
CA PHE A 294 -5.82 -0.72 -21.85
C PHE A 294 -6.78 0.08 -20.96
N PRO A 295 -6.99 -0.31 -19.68
CA PRO A 295 -7.93 0.36 -18.78
C PRO A 295 -7.63 1.85 -18.60
N MET A 296 -6.37 2.22 -18.44
CA MET A 296 -5.96 3.62 -18.33
C MET A 296 -6.37 4.51 -19.53
N ASP A 297 -6.57 3.93 -20.72
CA ASP A 297 -7.02 4.69 -21.90
C ASP A 297 -8.53 5.03 -21.86
N THR A 298 -9.28 4.52 -20.88
CA THR A 298 -10.71 4.78 -20.73
C THR A 298 -11.03 5.99 -19.85
N ILE A 299 -10.03 6.61 -19.21
CA ILE A 299 -10.16 7.86 -18.47
C ILE A 299 -10.69 8.97 -19.41
N LYS A 300 -11.67 9.76 -18.95
CA LYS A 300 -12.47 10.71 -19.77
C LYS A 300 -12.45 12.17 -19.30
N ASN A 301 -11.40 12.60 -18.61
CA ASN A 301 -11.28 13.96 -18.10
C ASN A 301 -11.00 15.05 -19.17
N GLY A 302 -10.81 14.68 -20.45
CA GLY A 302 -10.68 15.64 -21.54
C GLY A 302 -9.51 16.59 -21.33
N GLU A 303 -9.79 17.89 -21.21
CA GLU A 303 -8.77 18.95 -20.99
C GLU A 303 -8.53 19.26 -19.50
N LYS A 304 -9.27 18.63 -18.57
CA LYS A 304 -9.09 18.77 -17.12
C LYS A 304 -7.97 17.88 -16.61
N LEU A 305 -6.74 18.24 -16.96
CA LEU A 305 -5.56 17.38 -16.86
C LEU A 305 -4.80 17.61 -15.54
N PRO A 306 -4.84 16.67 -14.57
CA PRO A 306 -4.10 16.81 -13.33
C PRO A 306 -2.59 16.71 -13.52
N ILE A 307 -1.85 17.30 -12.58
CA ILE A 307 -0.49 16.88 -12.26
C ILE A 307 -0.61 15.67 -11.33
N THR A 308 -0.04 14.53 -11.74
CA THR A 308 -0.14 13.29 -10.98
C THR A 308 1.16 12.99 -10.27
N VAL A 309 1.13 12.87 -8.94
CA VAL A 309 2.23 12.34 -8.13
C VAL A 309 1.96 10.87 -7.83
N ILE A 310 2.95 10.01 -8.04
CA ILE A 310 2.82 8.55 -7.97
C ILE A 310 3.85 8.01 -7.00
N GLY A 311 3.37 7.55 -5.84
CA GLY A 311 4.09 6.67 -4.94
C GLY A 311 3.91 5.22 -5.36
N GLY A 312 5.03 4.51 -5.45
CA GLY A 312 5.11 3.13 -5.92
C GLY A 312 6.35 2.84 -6.75
N CYS A 313 6.66 1.56 -6.89
CA CYS A 313 7.81 1.06 -7.64
C CYS A 313 7.61 1.17 -9.15
N HIS A 314 8.62 1.66 -9.87
CA HIS A 314 8.78 1.56 -11.33
C HIS A 314 7.65 2.13 -12.20
N ASN A 315 6.67 2.83 -11.63
CA ASN A 315 5.57 3.43 -12.37
C ASN A 315 6.05 4.48 -13.39
N SER A 316 7.28 4.97 -13.27
CA SER A 316 7.92 5.90 -14.22
C SER A 316 9.12 5.27 -14.94
N GLN A 317 9.29 3.95 -14.93
CA GLN A 317 10.36 3.24 -15.65
C GLN A 317 10.20 3.42 -17.18
N PHE A 318 10.68 4.53 -17.72
CA PHE A 318 10.42 4.96 -19.09
C PHE A 318 11.15 4.14 -20.18
N ASN A 319 12.03 3.20 -19.79
CA ASN A 319 12.73 2.31 -20.72
C ASN A 319 12.04 0.95 -20.94
N VAL A 320 10.81 0.75 -20.42
CA VAL A 320 10.05 -0.48 -20.66
C VAL A 320 9.61 -0.64 -22.13
N SER A 321 9.43 -1.89 -22.55
CA SER A 321 8.86 -2.23 -23.86
C SER A 321 8.06 -3.54 -23.79
N MET A 322 7.12 -3.75 -24.72
CA MET A 322 6.27 -4.96 -24.70
C MET A 322 7.10 -6.24 -24.80
N ILE A 323 8.09 -6.27 -25.71
CA ILE A 323 8.89 -7.48 -25.97
C ILE A 323 9.75 -7.79 -24.75
N TYR A 324 10.47 -6.80 -24.22
CA TYR A 324 11.30 -7.05 -23.05
C TYR A 324 10.46 -7.33 -21.81
N GLY A 325 9.31 -6.68 -21.63
CA GLY A 325 8.39 -6.95 -20.53
C GLY A 325 7.83 -8.37 -20.54
N LEU A 326 7.49 -8.90 -21.73
CA LEU A 326 7.09 -10.30 -21.91
C LEU A 326 8.25 -11.26 -21.63
N LEU A 327 9.44 -10.97 -22.17
CA LEU A 327 10.63 -11.80 -22.00
C LEU A 327 11.15 -11.79 -20.55
N ASP A 328 10.90 -10.74 -19.78
CA ASP A 328 11.28 -10.63 -18.37
C ASP A 328 10.65 -11.76 -17.52
N GLY A 329 9.47 -12.26 -17.93
CA GLY A 329 8.84 -13.42 -17.29
C GLY A 329 9.47 -14.78 -17.63
N MET A 330 10.39 -14.86 -18.61
CA MET A 330 11.04 -16.12 -18.99
C MET A 330 11.96 -16.68 -17.92
N ILE A 331 12.40 -15.86 -16.97
CA ILE A 331 13.17 -16.32 -15.80
C ILE A 331 12.39 -17.35 -14.98
N TYR A 332 11.06 -17.31 -14.99
CA TYR A 332 10.20 -18.26 -14.28
C TYR A 332 10.04 -19.60 -14.99
N LEU A 333 10.31 -19.66 -16.29
CA LEU A 333 10.23 -20.89 -17.09
C LEU A 333 11.62 -21.48 -17.40
N LEU A 334 12.63 -20.62 -17.51
CA LEU A 334 13.99 -20.95 -17.92
C LEU A 334 14.96 -20.33 -16.92
N PRO A 335 15.46 -21.09 -15.93
CA PRO A 335 16.31 -20.56 -14.86
C PRO A 335 17.60 -19.84 -15.31
N ASN A 336 18.08 -20.13 -16.53
CA ASN A 336 19.28 -19.52 -17.12
C ASN A 336 18.98 -18.32 -18.04
N PHE A 337 17.73 -17.86 -18.13
CA PHE A 337 17.36 -16.71 -18.94
C PHE A 337 17.90 -15.41 -18.31
N PRO A 338 18.45 -14.47 -19.08
CA PRO A 338 19.01 -13.23 -18.52
C PRO A 338 17.94 -12.38 -17.83
N LYS A 339 18.27 -11.82 -16.66
CA LYS A 339 17.40 -10.88 -15.94
C LYS A 339 17.36 -9.56 -16.70
N LEU A 340 16.26 -9.29 -17.40
CA LEU A 340 16.08 -8.07 -18.19
C LEU A 340 15.76 -6.84 -17.31
N SER A 341 15.31 -7.08 -16.08
CA SER A 341 15.02 -6.02 -15.10
C SER A 341 13.97 -5.03 -15.63
N MET A 342 12.97 -5.55 -16.32
CA MET A 342 11.84 -4.74 -16.78
C MET A 342 10.78 -4.56 -15.70
N TRP A 343 10.75 -5.44 -14.68
CA TRP A 343 9.77 -5.38 -13.58
C TRP A 343 8.31 -5.47 -14.07
N CYS A 344 8.11 -6.04 -15.26
CA CYS A 344 6.81 -6.29 -15.85
C CYS A 344 6.29 -7.70 -15.53
N TYR A 345 7.15 -8.58 -15.00
CA TYR A 345 6.82 -9.94 -14.58
C TYR A 345 6.14 -10.77 -15.70
N GLY A 346 6.58 -10.59 -16.95
CA GLY A 346 5.99 -11.25 -18.12
C GLY A 346 4.81 -10.52 -18.76
N THR A 347 4.36 -9.39 -18.20
CA THR A 347 3.30 -8.56 -18.78
C THR A 347 3.87 -7.76 -19.97
N PRO A 348 3.27 -7.80 -21.18
CA PRO A 348 3.74 -7.03 -22.33
C PRO A 348 3.32 -5.56 -22.22
N VAL A 349 4.02 -4.80 -21.37
CA VAL A 349 3.78 -3.37 -21.13
C VAL A 349 4.43 -2.53 -22.24
N PRO A 350 3.66 -1.79 -23.06
CA PRO A 350 4.23 -1.01 -24.15
C PRO A 350 4.98 0.24 -23.69
N GLU A 351 4.47 0.89 -22.65
CA GLU A 351 4.90 2.17 -22.14
C GLU A 351 4.62 2.18 -20.64
N THR A 352 5.44 2.89 -19.88
CA THR A 352 5.28 2.95 -18.42
C THR A 352 3.97 3.63 -18.01
N PHE A 353 3.44 3.24 -16.85
CA PHE A 353 2.23 3.80 -16.22
C PHE A 353 2.19 5.33 -16.31
N SER A 354 3.28 6.00 -15.90
CA SER A 354 3.39 7.46 -15.89
C SER A 354 3.31 8.08 -17.29
N TRP A 355 3.97 7.47 -18.29
CA TRP A 355 3.96 8.00 -19.64
C TRP A 355 2.61 7.79 -20.33
N ARG A 356 1.97 6.65 -20.08
CA ARG A 356 0.67 6.32 -20.67
C ARG A 356 -0.43 7.31 -20.26
N LEU A 357 -0.39 7.81 -19.02
CA LEU A 357 -1.24 8.91 -18.54
C LEU A 357 -0.97 10.22 -19.29
N VAL A 358 0.30 10.62 -19.40
CA VAL A 358 0.69 11.90 -20.02
C VAL A 358 0.35 11.94 -21.51
N ARG A 359 0.66 10.85 -22.22
CA ARG A 359 0.49 10.77 -23.68
C ARG A 359 -0.95 10.50 -24.15
N ASN A 360 -1.88 10.24 -23.24
CA ASN A 360 -3.28 9.95 -23.60
C ASN A 360 -3.90 11.15 -24.36
N PRO A 361 -4.34 10.98 -25.61
CA PRO A 361 -4.83 12.10 -26.44
C PRO A 361 -6.22 12.62 -26.05
N ARG A 362 -6.95 11.92 -25.17
CA ARG A 362 -8.32 12.28 -24.77
C ARG A 362 -8.47 12.53 -23.26
N GLY A 363 -7.36 12.72 -22.55
CA GLY A 363 -7.38 12.87 -21.10
C GLY A 363 -6.04 12.50 -20.46
N GLY A 364 -6.13 11.82 -19.31
CA GLY A 364 -4.98 11.41 -18.53
C GLY A 364 -4.44 12.57 -17.69
N SER A 365 -3.14 12.84 -17.77
CA SER A 365 -2.48 13.86 -16.94
C SER A 365 -1.74 14.88 -17.80
N ILE A 366 -1.48 16.09 -17.28
CA ILE A 366 -0.60 17.07 -17.95
C ILE A 366 0.87 16.74 -17.70
N ALA A 367 1.16 16.21 -16.50
CA ALA A 367 2.46 15.72 -16.09
C ALA A 367 2.30 14.60 -15.06
N THR A 368 3.30 13.73 -14.96
CA THR A 368 3.42 12.71 -13.93
C THR A 368 4.78 12.79 -13.25
N ILE A 369 4.83 12.49 -11.95
CA ILE A 369 6.08 12.40 -11.18
C ILE A 369 6.07 11.09 -10.40
N GLY A 370 7.13 10.30 -10.51
CA GLY A 370 7.21 9.01 -9.80
C GLY A 370 8.55 8.29 -9.99
N ASN A 371 8.63 7.06 -9.49
CA ASN A 371 9.88 6.30 -9.46
C ASN A 371 10.16 5.55 -10.77
N THR A 372 11.38 5.71 -11.28
CA THR A 372 11.92 4.87 -12.38
C THR A 372 12.45 3.51 -11.88
N GLY A 373 12.64 3.35 -10.58
CA GLY A 373 13.09 2.14 -9.90
C GLY A 373 12.23 1.82 -8.68
N LEU A 374 12.80 1.10 -7.69
CA LEU A 374 12.10 0.73 -6.45
C LEU A 374 11.78 1.97 -5.59
N GLY A 375 10.52 2.37 -5.44
CA GLY A 375 10.13 3.39 -4.46
C GLY A 375 10.24 2.80 -3.06
N TYR A 376 11.20 3.24 -2.24
CA TYR A 376 11.35 2.71 -0.89
C TYR A 376 10.37 3.39 0.05
N GLY A 377 9.40 2.64 0.58
CA GLY A 377 8.50 3.11 1.62
C GLY A 377 9.14 3.01 3.00
N MET A 378 8.62 3.78 3.95
CA MET A 378 8.92 3.65 5.38
C MET A 378 7.62 3.19 6.07
N PRO A 379 7.59 2.03 6.72
CA PRO A 379 6.41 1.56 7.45
C PRO A 379 6.31 2.18 8.85
N GLY A 380 5.17 2.01 9.52
CA GLY A 380 4.98 2.45 10.89
C GLY A 380 4.96 3.97 11.08
N ILE A 381 5.14 4.43 12.32
CA ILE A 381 5.01 5.84 12.71
C ILE A 381 5.92 6.81 11.93
N ASP A 382 7.06 6.31 11.43
CA ASP A 382 8.04 7.09 10.65
C ASP A 382 7.66 7.27 9.17
N LEU A 383 6.51 6.79 8.71
CA LEU A 383 6.11 6.80 7.29
C LEU A 383 6.18 8.18 6.61
N THR A 384 6.01 9.27 7.36
CA THR A 384 6.08 10.65 6.83
C THR A 384 7.47 11.28 6.99
N THR A 385 8.31 10.75 7.87
CA THR A 385 9.56 11.38 8.33
C THR A 385 10.82 10.61 7.93
N GLY A 386 10.76 9.28 7.79
CA GLY A 386 11.91 8.40 7.58
C GLY A 386 12.54 8.47 6.19
N GLY A 387 11.98 9.27 5.27
CA GLY A 387 12.50 9.45 3.91
C GLY A 387 11.78 8.60 2.88
N GLY A 388 12.48 8.28 1.79
CA GLY A 388 11.94 7.43 0.74
C GLY A 388 10.79 8.06 -0.03
N ASP A 389 9.90 7.20 -0.52
CA ASP A 389 8.80 7.52 -1.41
C ASP A 389 7.72 8.38 -0.74
N GLY A 390 7.33 8.02 0.49
CA GLY A 390 6.38 8.80 1.28
C GLY A 390 6.87 10.23 1.51
N TRP A 391 8.13 10.40 1.94
CA TRP A 391 8.68 11.73 2.21
C TRP A 391 8.79 12.60 0.96
N VAL A 392 9.35 12.07 -0.14
CA VAL A 392 9.61 12.85 -1.37
C VAL A 392 8.32 13.27 -2.07
N THR A 393 7.30 12.41 -2.03
CA THR A 393 5.98 12.73 -2.60
C THR A 393 5.24 13.79 -1.78
N ILE A 394 5.24 13.68 -0.43
CA ILE A 394 4.69 14.72 0.47
C ILE A 394 5.37 16.07 0.23
N GLU A 395 6.71 16.06 0.09
CA GLU A 395 7.48 17.28 -0.05
C GLU A 395 7.09 18.07 -1.32
N PHE A 396 6.71 17.41 -2.42
CA PHE A 396 6.20 18.09 -3.61
C PHE A 396 4.96 18.95 -3.30
N PHE A 397 4.01 18.41 -2.56
CA PHE A 397 2.80 19.13 -2.18
C PHE A 397 3.11 20.27 -1.21
N LYS A 398 4.10 20.11 -0.33
CA LYS A 398 4.62 21.21 0.47
C LYS A 398 5.23 22.32 -0.38
N GLN A 399 6.06 21.97 -1.36
CA GLN A 399 6.68 22.95 -2.26
C GLN A 399 5.63 23.73 -3.06
N TYR A 400 4.57 23.06 -3.52
CA TYR A 400 3.47 23.73 -4.22
C TYR A 400 2.60 24.58 -3.27
N GLY A 401 2.04 23.97 -2.22
CA GLY A 401 0.97 24.56 -1.42
C GLY A 401 1.44 25.49 -0.30
N ALA A 402 2.61 25.23 0.30
CA ALA A 402 3.13 26.02 1.41
C ALA A 402 4.28 26.95 1.00
N GLU A 403 5.11 26.53 0.03
CA GLU A 403 6.26 27.32 -0.46
C GLU A 403 5.97 28.04 -1.79
N GLU A 404 4.72 28.00 -2.26
CA GLU A 404 4.19 28.73 -3.43
C GLU A 404 4.99 28.52 -4.74
N GLN A 405 5.54 27.31 -4.95
CA GLN A 405 6.24 26.96 -6.18
C GLN A 405 5.25 26.61 -7.30
N HIS A 406 4.90 27.58 -8.13
CA HIS A 406 3.92 27.41 -9.20
C HIS A 406 4.50 27.01 -10.57
N ILE A 407 5.83 26.95 -10.73
CA ILE A 407 6.45 26.35 -11.92
C ILE A 407 6.81 24.90 -11.63
N LEU A 408 6.26 23.97 -12.42
CA LEU A 408 6.33 22.53 -12.14
C LEU A 408 7.76 22.01 -11.93
N GLY A 409 8.69 22.41 -12.81
CA GLY A 409 10.10 22.03 -12.70
C GLY A 409 10.80 22.69 -11.51
N GLN A 410 10.35 23.86 -11.04
CA GLN A 410 10.90 24.47 -9.82
C GLN A 410 10.42 23.74 -8.57
N ALA A 411 9.14 23.41 -8.47
CA ALA A 411 8.60 22.60 -7.38
C ALA A 411 9.29 21.22 -7.31
N HIS A 412 9.44 20.54 -8.45
CA HIS A 412 10.17 19.26 -8.54
C HIS A 412 11.63 19.40 -8.13
N LYS A 413 12.36 20.39 -8.67
CA LYS A 413 13.76 20.63 -8.32
C LYS A 413 13.92 20.93 -6.83
N GLN A 414 13.08 21.80 -6.27
CA GLN A 414 13.19 22.19 -4.86
C GLN A 414 12.85 21.04 -3.92
N THR A 415 11.92 20.15 -4.32
CA THR A 415 11.64 18.89 -3.62
C THR A 415 12.92 18.04 -3.50
N LEU A 416 13.62 17.82 -4.61
CA LEU A 416 14.86 17.04 -4.62
C LEU A 416 15.99 17.69 -3.83
N ILE A 417 16.14 19.01 -3.91
CA ILE A 417 17.13 19.78 -3.13
C ILE A 417 16.84 19.63 -1.63
N THR A 418 15.58 19.76 -1.23
CA THR A 418 15.19 19.66 0.18
C THR A 418 15.42 18.25 0.71
N TYR A 419 15.10 17.22 -0.07
CA TYR A 419 15.42 15.83 0.28
C TYR A 419 16.93 15.63 0.48
N ALA A 420 17.74 16.09 -0.49
CA ALA A 420 19.20 15.94 -0.43
C ALA A 420 19.85 16.70 0.75
N ASN A 421 19.24 17.80 1.20
CA ASN A 421 19.69 18.55 2.36
C ASN A 421 19.18 17.98 3.69
N THR A 422 18.16 17.12 3.66
CA THR A 422 17.56 16.53 4.87
C THR A 422 18.23 15.22 5.27
N PHE A 423 18.58 14.38 4.31
CA PHE A 423 19.13 13.04 4.56
C PHE A 423 20.61 12.94 4.21
N ASP A 424 21.30 11.97 4.82
CA ASP A 424 22.69 11.68 4.49
C ASP A 424 22.79 11.00 3.12
N MET A 425 23.26 11.75 2.12
CA MET A 425 23.47 11.23 0.76
C MET A 425 24.65 10.24 0.64
N THR A 426 25.37 9.96 1.73
CA THR A 426 26.38 8.89 1.77
C THR A 426 25.82 7.57 2.27
N ASP A 427 24.62 7.56 2.86
CA ASP A 427 23.93 6.34 3.30
C ASP A 427 23.24 5.64 2.11
N LEU A 428 24.03 4.84 1.41
CA LEU A 428 23.56 4.00 0.30
C LEU A 428 22.63 2.87 0.77
N ALA A 429 22.73 2.44 2.03
CA ALA A 429 21.94 1.33 2.57
C ALA A 429 20.49 1.77 2.85
N ALA A 430 20.31 2.98 3.39
CA ALA A 430 19.00 3.61 3.53
C ALA A 430 18.35 4.00 2.19
N GLY A 431 19.13 4.02 1.10
CA GLY A 431 18.62 4.22 -0.26
C GLY A 431 18.30 5.68 -0.61
N HIS A 432 18.66 6.66 0.21
CA HIS A 432 18.39 8.08 -0.03
C HIS A 432 18.96 8.61 -1.36
N PRO A 433 20.21 8.31 -1.76
CA PRO A 433 20.74 8.77 -3.05
C PRO A 433 19.97 8.19 -4.24
N LYS A 434 19.47 6.97 -4.10
CA LYS A 434 18.65 6.32 -5.13
C LYS A 434 17.28 6.98 -5.24
N THR A 435 16.65 7.36 -4.13
CA THR A 435 15.35 8.07 -4.13
C THR A 435 15.39 9.31 -5.00
N ILE A 436 16.39 10.18 -4.84
CA ILE A 436 16.48 11.40 -5.64
C ILE A 436 16.85 11.16 -7.11
N GLN A 437 17.64 10.12 -7.40
CA GLN A 437 18.07 9.80 -8.77
C GLN A 437 16.93 9.21 -9.62
N GLN A 438 16.00 8.48 -8.98
CA GLN A 438 14.97 7.75 -9.69
C GLN A 438 13.66 8.54 -9.85
N TRP A 439 13.44 9.61 -9.08
CA TRP A 439 12.16 10.32 -8.99
C TRP A 439 12.00 11.32 -10.14
N ALA A 440 11.43 10.84 -11.24
CA ALA A 440 11.42 11.51 -12.54
C ALA A 440 10.12 12.28 -12.78
N LEU A 441 10.25 13.50 -13.31
CA LEU A 441 9.16 14.28 -13.87
C LEU A 441 9.01 13.96 -15.37
N LEU A 442 7.85 13.46 -15.78
CA LEU A 442 7.46 13.28 -17.17
C LEU A 442 6.39 14.33 -17.52
N GLY A 443 6.79 15.38 -18.23
CA GLY A 443 5.94 16.52 -18.58
C GLY A 443 6.80 17.71 -18.99
N ASP A 444 6.18 18.88 -19.16
CA ASP A 444 6.91 20.12 -19.39
C ASP A 444 7.37 20.72 -18.05
N PRO A 445 8.68 20.78 -17.75
CA PRO A 445 9.17 21.37 -16.51
C PRO A 445 8.96 22.90 -16.44
N SER A 446 8.68 23.57 -17.56
CA SER A 446 8.38 25.00 -17.59
C SER A 446 6.89 25.32 -17.36
N LEU A 447 6.04 24.30 -17.24
CA LEU A 447 4.59 24.43 -17.05
C LEU A 447 4.27 25.31 -15.84
N MET A 448 3.42 26.32 -16.05
CA MET A 448 2.74 27.02 -14.97
C MET A 448 1.60 26.17 -14.40
N ILE A 449 1.74 25.72 -13.16
CA ILE A 449 0.73 24.97 -12.44
C ILE A 449 -0.53 25.84 -12.29
N GLY A 450 -1.67 25.37 -12.80
CA GLY A 450 -2.92 26.14 -12.82
C GLY A 450 -3.08 27.09 -14.03
N GLY A 451 -2.08 27.18 -14.92
CA GLY A 451 -2.12 28.00 -16.12
C GLY A 451 -1.80 29.49 -15.90
N TYR A 452 -1.63 30.23 -17.00
CA TYR A 452 -1.35 31.67 -16.99
C TYR A 452 -2.65 32.49 -17.04
N GLN A 453 -2.62 33.66 -16.40
CA GLN A 453 -3.69 34.65 -16.42
C GLN A 453 -3.86 35.33 -17.79
#